data_AF-A0A1F7AEG7-F1
#
_entry.id   AF-A0A1F7AEG7-F1
#
_cell.length_a   1.000
_cell.length_b   1.000
_cell.length_c   1.000
_cell.angle_alpha   90.00
_cell.angle_beta   90.00
_cell.angle_gamma   90.00
#
_symmetry.space_group_name_H-M   'P 1'
#
loop_
_entity.id
_entity.type
_entity.pdbx_description
1 polymer ?
#
loop_
_entity_poly.entity_id
_entity_poly.type
_entity_poly.pdbx_seq_one_letter_code
_entity_poly.pdbx_strand_id
1 'polypeptide(L)'
;MFEAFTQDDWIRLGVMVLLAGLPAIIWSIVLFRGRKTSRWLLLSAFFLGTLTVLPLILLYDYLWVKFPVLDLNRAISENIVASALAGLAALVLAVILEEIVKSGVVRILGKTRSGIQTINDAVKVSILAGLGFAFSENIFYFWNAWASGGLADLLPQLIFRSLFTVCMHMVASGVFGYFYGVAKFSHPIMETRIFEGQGSKGVYIFSKILGTDEAHAFAELTMVKGIIAAILVHAGFNISMEYEQFFPGVGIVIVGFLFLLYLLAHKAGAIAFSATGQQATMAKKDVDTVLELLGMWTREGRHKDVIDICQRLLLRDPDNKVVQLFQAKAMDSEKLAGLEKSFTAIFQSEGQKEEDPSLRNLVKQKVLIEMLKEKQATPSSQAVQPLPVPQTGPKIPKIPGVGSPQNGPSSPPGNP
;
A
#
# COMPACT_ATOMS: atom_id res chain seq x y z
N MET A 1 -0.68 -26.29 29.67
CA MET A 1 -1.30 -26.74 28.40
C MET A 1 -0.53 -27.90 27.77
N PHE A 2 0.81 -27.85 27.66
CA PHE A 2 1.60 -28.94 27.04
C PHE A 2 2.01 -30.11 27.97
N GLU A 3 1.93 -29.95 29.30
CA GLU A 3 2.22 -31.04 30.25
C GLU A 3 1.19 -32.19 30.22
N ALA A 4 0.07 -32.00 29.52
CA ALA A 4 -0.99 -32.99 29.35
C ALA A 4 -0.95 -33.71 27.99
N PHE A 5 0.02 -33.40 27.12
CA PHE A 5 0.09 -34.02 25.79
C PHE A 5 0.70 -35.42 25.88
N THR A 6 -0.03 -36.41 25.40
CA THR A 6 0.47 -37.77 25.24
C THR A 6 1.43 -37.86 24.05
N GLN A 7 2.17 -38.97 23.93
CA GLN A 7 3.00 -39.22 22.74
C GLN A 7 2.18 -39.20 21.44
N ASP A 8 0.95 -39.72 21.48
CA ASP A 8 0.04 -39.71 20.35
C ASP A 8 -0.39 -38.29 19.96
N ASP A 9 -0.54 -37.39 20.92
CA ASP A 9 -0.85 -35.98 20.67
C ASP A 9 0.29 -35.25 19.95
N TRP A 10 1.54 -35.53 20.35
CA TRP A 10 2.71 -34.99 19.66
C TRP A 10 2.83 -35.50 18.22
N ILE A 11 2.55 -36.79 18.01
CA ILE A 11 2.53 -37.39 16.67
C ILE A 11 1.44 -36.73 15.82
N ARG A 12 0.21 -36.61 16.35
CA ARG A 12 -0.91 -35.95 15.65
C ARG A 12 -0.54 -34.51 15.27
N LEU A 13 -0.02 -33.73 16.20
CA LEU A 13 0.40 -32.35 15.94
C LEU A 13 1.45 -32.28 14.82
N GLY A 14 2.45 -33.17 14.85
CA GLY A 14 3.45 -33.29 13.80
C GLY A 14 2.83 -33.56 12.42
N VAL A 15 1.85 -34.48 12.34
CA VAL A 15 1.12 -34.74 11.10
C VAL A 15 0.32 -33.51 10.64
N MET A 16 -0.34 -32.78 11.55
CA MET A 16 -1.13 -31.59 11.19
C MET A 16 -0.24 -30.48 10.63
N VAL A 17 0.93 -30.26 11.24
CA VAL A 17 1.94 -29.31 10.76
C VAL A 17 2.41 -29.67 9.36
N LEU A 18 2.69 -30.95 9.09
CA LEU A 18 3.11 -31.40 7.77
C LEU A 18 2.00 -31.20 6.73
N LEU A 19 0.77 -31.63 7.03
CA LEU A 19 -0.38 -31.49 6.13
C LEU A 19 -0.71 -30.03 5.83
N ALA A 20 -0.70 -29.16 6.84
CA ALA A 20 -0.93 -27.72 6.66
C ALA A 20 0.21 -27.05 5.87
N GLY A 21 1.45 -27.54 6.00
CA GLY A 21 2.61 -27.02 5.30
C GLY A 21 2.62 -27.32 3.78
N LEU A 22 2.05 -28.45 3.36
CA LEU A 22 2.03 -28.87 1.95
C LEU A 22 1.49 -27.80 0.98
N PRO A 23 0.25 -27.28 1.14
CA PRO A 23 -0.27 -26.28 0.21
C PRO A 23 0.55 -24.98 0.26
N ALA A 24 1.02 -24.55 1.44
CA ALA A 24 1.84 -23.35 1.57
C ALA A 24 3.17 -23.47 0.82
N ILE A 25 3.82 -24.63 0.89
CA ILE A 25 5.08 -24.92 0.18
C ILE A 25 4.84 -24.94 -1.34
N ILE A 26 3.82 -25.67 -1.79
CA ILE A 26 3.48 -25.78 -3.22
C ILE A 26 3.25 -24.39 -3.82
N TRP A 27 2.40 -23.57 -3.20
CA TRP A 27 2.11 -22.22 -3.69
C TRP A 27 3.33 -21.30 -3.62
N SER A 28 4.15 -21.41 -2.59
CA SER A 28 5.40 -20.65 -2.49
C SER A 28 6.36 -20.99 -3.64
N ILE A 29 6.50 -22.26 -4.01
CA ILE A 29 7.34 -22.69 -5.13
C ILE A 29 6.78 -22.14 -6.45
N VAL A 30 5.47 -22.26 -6.68
CA VAL A 30 4.80 -21.81 -7.90
C VAL A 30 4.93 -20.29 -8.08
N LEU A 31 4.63 -19.51 -7.04
CA LEU A 31 4.60 -18.05 -7.12
C LEU A 31 6.00 -17.41 -7.19
N PHE A 32 7.03 -18.07 -6.68
CA PHE A 32 8.36 -17.47 -6.53
C PHE A 32 9.43 -18.01 -7.47
N ARG A 33 9.05 -18.83 -8.44
CA ARG A 33 9.96 -19.28 -9.48
C ARG A 33 10.51 -18.06 -10.27
N GLY A 34 11.83 -17.89 -10.28
CA GLY A 34 12.54 -17.01 -11.21
C GLY A 34 12.64 -15.51 -10.88
N ARG A 35 12.37 -15.03 -9.64
CA ARG A 35 12.47 -13.58 -9.32
C ARG A 35 13.39 -13.25 -8.14
N LYS A 36 14.16 -12.15 -8.28
CA LYS A 36 15.15 -11.63 -7.31
C LYS A 36 14.51 -10.85 -6.13
N THR A 37 13.53 -11.41 -5.43
CA THR A 37 13.06 -10.83 -4.16
C THR A 37 13.90 -11.42 -3.00
N SER A 38 14.22 -10.63 -1.98
CA SER A 38 14.99 -11.11 -0.82
C SER A 38 14.31 -12.31 -0.16
N ARG A 39 15.01 -13.45 -0.08
CA ARG A 39 14.48 -14.68 0.54
C ARG A 39 14.15 -14.47 2.02
N TRP A 40 14.98 -13.71 2.72
CA TRP A 40 14.76 -13.37 4.12
C TRP A 40 13.47 -12.57 4.32
N LEU A 41 13.17 -11.62 3.43
CA LEU A 41 11.94 -10.85 3.50
C LEU A 41 10.71 -11.76 3.33
N LEU A 42 10.77 -12.71 2.38
CA LEU A 42 9.67 -13.66 2.13
C LEU A 42 9.50 -14.67 3.28
N LEU A 43 10.59 -15.19 3.84
CA LEU A 43 10.55 -16.08 5.00
C LEU A 43 10.00 -15.36 6.22
N SER A 44 10.47 -14.14 6.50
CA SER A 44 9.94 -13.32 7.60
C SER A 44 8.46 -13.04 7.42
N ALA A 45 7.98 -12.81 6.19
CA ALA A 45 6.56 -12.63 5.93
C ALA A 45 5.73 -13.86 6.30
N PHE A 46 6.19 -15.06 5.92
CA PHE A 46 5.52 -16.30 6.26
C PHE A 46 5.49 -16.55 7.77
N PHE A 47 6.63 -16.43 8.45
CA PHE A 47 6.70 -16.70 9.90
C PHE A 47 5.98 -15.63 10.73
N LEU A 48 6.09 -14.35 10.37
CA LEU A 48 5.30 -13.31 11.03
C LEU A 48 3.81 -13.50 10.78
N GLY A 49 3.42 -13.92 9.57
CA GLY A 49 2.05 -14.32 9.24
C GLY A 49 1.56 -15.47 10.12
N THR A 50 2.36 -16.52 10.27
CA THR A 50 2.09 -17.66 11.18
C THR A 50 1.84 -17.18 12.61
N LEU A 51 2.65 -16.24 13.10
CA LEU A 51 2.55 -15.67 14.44
C LEU A 51 1.32 -14.77 14.62
N THR A 52 0.70 -14.24 13.56
CA THR A 52 -0.49 -13.38 13.70
C THR A 52 -1.71 -14.08 14.28
N VAL A 53 -1.75 -15.41 14.24
CA VAL A 53 -2.80 -16.20 14.90
C VAL A 53 -2.66 -16.15 16.44
N LEU A 54 -1.43 -16.00 16.98
CA LEU A 54 -1.21 -15.98 18.42
C LEU A 54 -1.85 -14.77 19.11
N PRO A 55 -1.66 -13.51 18.66
CA PRO A 55 -2.39 -12.37 19.22
C PRO A 55 -3.90 -12.53 19.18
N LEU A 56 -4.45 -13.18 18.14
CA LEU A 56 -5.89 -13.44 18.07
C LEU A 56 -6.29 -14.41 19.17
N ILE A 57 -5.66 -15.59 19.25
CA ILE A 57 -5.95 -16.57 20.31
C ILE A 57 -5.76 -15.96 21.71
N LEU A 58 -4.70 -15.18 21.94
CA LEU A 58 -4.49 -14.48 23.21
C LEU A 58 -5.56 -13.41 23.48
N LEU A 59 -6.05 -12.73 22.44
CA LEU A 59 -7.17 -11.79 22.56
C LEU A 59 -8.44 -12.53 23.00
N TYR A 60 -8.75 -13.65 22.34
CA TYR A 60 -9.90 -14.51 22.63
C TYR A 60 -9.83 -15.14 24.03
N ASP A 61 -8.74 -15.82 24.37
CA ASP A 61 -8.65 -16.67 25.58
C ASP A 61 -8.21 -15.92 26.84
N TYR A 62 -7.38 -14.87 26.71
CA TYR A 62 -6.81 -14.19 27.88
C TYR A 62 -7.46 -12.84 28.14
N LEU A 63 -7.58 -11.98 27.12
CA LEU A 63 -8.11 -10.63 27.31
C LEU A 63 -9.61 -10.64 27.64
N TRP A 64 -10.41 -11.49 26.99
CA TRP A 64 -11.86 -11.56 27.25
C TRP A 64 -12.21 -12.25 28.57
N VAL A 65 -11.45 -13.28 28.96
CA VAL A 65 -11.61 -13.91 30.28
C VAL A 65 -11.23 -12.93 31.39
N LYS A 66 -10.14 -12.18 31.22
CA LYS A 66 -9.66 -11.23 32.25
C LYS A 66 -10.47 -9.94 32.30
N PHE A 67 -10.97 -9.47 31.17
CA PHE A 67 -11.79 -8.28 31.04
C PHE A 67 -13.06 -8.58 30.23
N PRO A 68 -14.07 -9.20 30.84
CA PRO A 68 -15.31 -9.58 30.14
C PRO A 68 -16.08 -8.40 29.53
N VAL A 69 -15.83 -7.17 30.00
CA VAL A 69 -16.41 -5.94 29.45
C VAL A 69 -15.84 -5.61 28.05
N LEU A 70 -14.64 -6.11 27.74
CA LEU A 70 -13.98 -5.94 26.43
C LEU A 70 -14.25 -7.11 25.48
N ASP A 71 -15.08 -8.08 25.89
CA ASP A 71 -15.49 -9.19 25.03
C ASP A 71 -16.55 -8.70 24.03
N LEU A 72 -16.07 -8.35 22.83
CA LEU A 72 -16.94 -7.90 21.74
C LEU A 72 -17.89 -9.01 21.28
N ASN A 73 -17.50 -10.28 21.35
CA ASN A 73 -18.38 -11.39 20.97
C ASN A 73 -19.54 -11.53 21.96
N ARG A 74 -19.24 -11.41 23.25
CA ARG A 74 -20.25 -11.34 24.30
C ARG A 74 -21.17 -10.14 24.08
N ALA A 75 -20.62 -8.95 23.86
CA ALA A 75 -21.41 -7.75 23.59
C ALA A 75 -22.34 -7.92 22.38
N ILE A 76 -21.85 -8.54 21.29
CA ILE A 76 -22.67 -8.90 20.11
C ILE A 76 -23.81 -9.85 20.51
N SER A 77 -23.50 -10.93 21.22
CA SER A 77 -24.48 -11.95 21.61
C SER A 77 -25.55 -11.46 22.59
N GLU A 78 -25.22 -10.52 23.47
CA GLU A 78 -26.14 -9.96 24.46
C GLU A 78 -27.05 -8.87 23.86
N ASN A 79 -26.59 -8.15 22.82
CA ASN A 79 -27.33 -7.02 22.24
C ASN A 79 -28.08 -7.38 20.95
N ILE A 80 -27.76 -8.49 20.29
CA ILE A 80 -28.44 -8.93 19.06
C ILE A 80 -29.31 -10.15 19.37
N VAL A 81 -30.63 -9.91 19.43
CA VAL A 81 -31.63 -10.94 19.78
C VAL A 81 -31.68 -12.08 18.76
N ALA A 82 -31.45 -11.78 17.48
CA ALA A 82 -31.45 -12.80 16.43
C ALA A 82 -30.09 -13.53 16.40
N SER A 83 -30.07 -14.79 16.86
CA SER A 83 -28.86 -15.62 16.95
C SER A 83 -28.08 -15.71 15.64
N ALA A 84 -28.78 -15.84 14.51
CA ALA A 84 -28.17 -15.86 13.19
C ALA A 84 -27.43 -14.55 12.85
N LEU A 85 -28.00 -13.40 13.23
CA LEU A 85 -27.38 -12.10 13.01
C LEU A 85 -26.19 -11.87 13.96
N ALA A 86 -26.29 -12.37 15.20
CA ALA A 86 -25.19 -12.34 16.16
C ALA A 86 -23.99 -13.16 15.68
N GLY A 87 -24.23 -14.38 15.16
CA GLY A 87 -23.21 -15.23 14.55
C GLY A 87 -22.54 -14.57 13.35
N LEU A 88 -23.32 -13.97 12.46
CA LEU A 88 -22.80 -13.23 11.31
C LEU A 88 -21.92 -12.05 11.72
N ALA A 89 -22.34 -11.27 12.72
CA ALA A 89 -21.58 -10.14 13.23
C ALA A 89 -20.25 -10.58 13.87
N ALA A 90 -20.26 -11.67 14.64
CA ALA A 90 -19.05 -12.24 15.24
C ALA A 90 -18.07 -12.76 14.16
N LEU A 91 -18.58 -13.42 13.12
CA LEU A 91 -17.78 -13.90 11.99
C LEU A 91 -17.13 -12.72 11.25
N VAL A 92 -17.89 -11.66 10.95
CA VAL A 92 -17.35 -10.46 10.29
C VAL A 92 -16.30 -9.78 11.18
N LEU A 93 -16.54 -9.68 12.49
CA LEU A 93 -15.56 -9.13 13.44
C LEU A 93 -14.25 -9.92 13.43
N ALA A 94 -14.32 -11.25 13.49
CA ALA A 94 -13.14 -12.12 13.42
C ALA A 94 -12.34 -11.85 12.13
N VAL A 95 -13.02 -11.83 10.98
CA VAL A 95 -12.39 -11.52 9.69
C VAL A 95 -11.72 -10.14 9.66
N ILE A 96 -12.37 -9.11 10.22
CA ILE A 96 -11.80 -7.77 10.32
C ILE A 96 -10.50 -7.80 11.13
N LEU A 97 -10.51 -8.45 12.30
CA LEU A 97 -9.33 -8.57 13.16
C LEU A 97 -8.21 -9.32 12.44
N GLU A 98 -8.53 -10.44 11.79
CA GLU A 98 -7.57 -11.23 11.02
C GLU A 98 -6.89 -10.42 9.92
N GLU A 99 -7.66 -9.72 9.08
CA GLU A 99 -7.11 -8.90 8.00
C GLU A 99 -6.29 -7.72 8.54
N ILE A 100 -6.71 -7.09 9.64
CA ILE A 100 -5.93 -6.02 10.28
C ILE A 100 -4.58 -6.55 10.78
N VAL A 101 -4.56 -7.65 11.52
CA VAL A 101 -3.31 -8.18 12.08
C VAL A 101 -2.38 -8.68 10.95
N LYS A 102 -2.91 -9.36 9.93
CA LYS A 102 -2.14 -9.74 8.73
C LYS A 102 -1.57 -8.54 8.00
N SER A 103 -2.36 -7.49 7.82
CA SER A 103 -1.90 -6.24 7.18
C SER A 103 -0.75 -5.61 7.95
N GLY A 104 -0.75 -5.73 9.28
CA GLY A 104 0.32 -5.28 10.17
C GLY A 104 1.68 -5.88 9.83
N VAL A 105 1.73 -7.17 9.46
CA VAL A 105 2.98 -7.84 9.05
C VAL A 105 3.62 -7.14 7.86
N VAL A 106 2.83 -6.85 6.83
CA VAL A 106 3.31 -6.18 5.61
C VAL A 106 3.77 -4.76 5.92
N ARG A 107 3.06 -4.04 6.81
CA ARG A 107 3.45 -2.70 7.26
C ARG A 107 4.77 -2.70 8.02
N ILE A 108 4.98 -3.68 8.90
CA ILE A 108 6.23 -3.85 9.67
C ILE A 108 7.39 -4.14 8.71
N LEU A 109 7.24 -5.16 7.85
CA LEU A 109 8.26 -5.54 6.90
C LEU A 109 8.55 -4.46 5.85
N GLY A 110 7.54 -3.69 5.47
CA GLY A 110 7.68 -2.55 4.58
C GLY A 110 8.53 -1.41 5.14
N LYS A 111 8.69 -1.28 6.46
CA LYS A 111 9.54 -0.27 7.10
C LYS A 111 11.02 -0.70 7.23
N THR A 112 11.36 -1.94 6.91
CA THR A 112 12.74 -2.47 7.06
C THR A 112 13.67 -1.98 5.94
N ARG A 113 14.98 -1.87 6.25
CA ARG A 113 16.02 -1.33 5.33
C ARG A 113 16.19 -2.14 4.03
N SER A 114 15.91 -3.44 4.06
CA SER A 114 15.91 -4.35 2.90
C SER A 114 14.50 -4.68 2.40
N GLY A 115 13.50 -3.90 2.83
CA GLY A 115 12.08 -4.22 2.74
C GLY A 115 11.48 -4.16 1.34
N ILE A 116 10.17 -3.95 1.27
CA ILE A 116 9.38 -3.96 0.03
C ILE A 116 9.88 -2.86 -0.93
N GLN A 117 10.44 -3.23 -2.09
CA GLN A 117 11.00 -2.29 -3.08
C GLN A 117 10.08 -2.06 -4.28
N THR A 118 9.16 -2.98 -4.55
CA THR A 118 8.21 -2.86 -5.66
C THR A 118 6.80 -3.22 -5.22
N ILE A 119 5.77 -2.78 -5.97
CA ILE A 119 4.38 -3.22 -5.73
C ILE A 119 4.27 -4.75 -5.90
N ASN A 120 5.13 -5.35 -6.72
CA ASN A 120 5.18 -6.80 -6.85
C ASN A 120 5.72 -7.45 -5.56
N ASP A 121 6.77 -6.92 -4.95
CA ASP A 121 7.25 -7.40 -3.65
C ASP A 121 6.19 -7.21 -2.57
N ALA A 122 5.43 -6.10 -2.59
CA ALA A 122 4.32 -5.88 -1.67
C ALA A 122 3.26 -6.98 -1.75
N VAL A 123 2.83 -7.32 -2.97
CA VAL A 123 1.89 -8.43 -3.22
C VAL A 123 2.46 -9.76 -2.73
N LYS A 124 3.72 -10.06 -3.05
CA LYS A 124 4.38 -11.31 -2.66
C LYS A 124 4.50 -11.46 -1.14
N VAL A 125 4.99 -10.42 -0.47
CA VAL A 125 5.11 -10.38 0.99
C VAL A 125 3.74 -10.55 1.64
N SER A 126 2.73 -9.88 1.10
CA SER A 126 1.36 -9.99 1.61
C SER A 126 0.78 -11.39 1.43
N ILE A 127 0.90 -11.98 0.24
CA ILE A 127 0.47 -13.38 0.00
C ILE A 127 1.16 -14.33 0.97
N LEU A 128 2.42 -14.10 1.34
CA LEU A 128 3.16 -14.97 2.25
C LEU A 128 2.80 -14.77 3.71
N ALA A 129 2.46 -13.55 4.11
CA ALA A 129 1.80 -13.32 5.38
C ALA A 129 0.45 -14.09 5.45
N GLY A 130 -0.34 -14.05 4.37
CA GLY A 130 -1.59 -14.81 4.24
C GLY A 130 -1.40 -16.33 4.27
N LEU A 131 -0.40 -16.86 3.58
CA LEU A 131 -0.05 -18.29 3.62
C LEU A 131 0.40 -18.73 5.01
N GLY A 132 1.17 -17.90 5.71
CA GLY A 132 1.57 -18.15 7.11
C GLY A 132 0.37 -18.20 8.05
N PHE A 133 -0.56 -17.27 7.91
CA PHE A 133 -1.82 -17.28 8.66
C PHE A 133 -2.63 -18.56 8.38
N ALA A 134 -2.86 -18.87 7.10
CA ALA A 134 -3.61 -20.05 6.67
C ALA A 134 -2.95 -21.36 7.15
N PHE A 135 -1.62 -21.40 7.21
CA PHE A 135 -0.87 -22.53 7.75
C PHE A 135 -1.20 -22.75 9.24
N SER A 136 -1.08 -21.72 10.08
CA SER A 136 -1.44 -21.81 11.50
C SER A 136 -2.90 -22.19 11.69
N GLU A 137 -3.80 -21.52 10.96
CA GLU A 137 -5.24 -21.76 11.06
C GLU A 137 -5.60 -23.20 10.66
N ASN A 138 -5.03 -23.71 9.57
CA ASN A 138 -5.26 -25.09 9.13
C ASN A 138 -4.81 -26.12 10.17
N ILE A 139 -3.72 -25.88 10.92
CA ILE A 139 -3.31 -26.77 12.01
C ILE A 139 -4.45 -26.92 13.03
N PHE A 140 -5.08 -25.80 13.44
CA PHE A 140 -6.20 -25.84 14.38
C PHE A 140 -7.42 -26.58 13.82
N TYR A 141 -7.80 -26.31 12.57
CA TYR A 141 -8.95 -26.98 11.95
C TYR A 141 -8.71 -28.48 11.74
N PHE A 142 -7.52 -28.87 11.31
CA PHE A 142 -7.19 -30.28 11.10
C PHE A 142 -7.11 -31.03 12.43
N TRP A 143 -6.54 -30.40 13.46
CA TRP A 143 -6.54 -30.95 14.82
C TRP A 143 -7.95 -31.22 15.32
N ASN A 144 -8.84 -30.22 15.23
CA ASN A 144 -10.21 -30.34 15.69
C ASN A 144 -11.00 -31.41 14.91
N ALA A 145 -10.85 -31.45 13.58
CA ALA A 145 -11.51 -32.45 12.74
C ALA A 145 -11.04 -33.88 13.07
N TRP A 146 -9.74 -34.09 13.29
CA TRP A 146 -9.25 -35.40 13.74
C TRP A 146 -9.78 -35.72 15.13
N ALA A 147 -9.71 -34.79 16.07
CA ALA A 147 -10.15 -35.01 17.44
C ALA A 147 -11.64 -35.36 17.54
N SER A 148 -12.50 -34.80 16.69
CA SER A 148 -13.96 -35.04 16.71
C SER A 148 -14.39 -36.31 15.99
N GLY A 149 -13.89 -36.56 14.78
CA GLY A 149 -14.37 -37.64 13.89
C GLY A 149 -13.27 -38.44 13.21
N GLY A 150 -12.02 -38.30 13.66
CA GLY A 150 -10.88 -39.05 13.15
C GLY A 150 -10.55 -38.71 11.70
N LEU A 151 -10.08 -39.72 10.95
CA LEU A 151 -9.67 -39.53 9.56
C LEU A 151 -10.84 -39.21 8.62
N ALA A 152 -12.06 -39.61 8.98
CA ALA A 152 -13.25 -39.38 8.17
C ALA A 152 -13.61 -37.89 8.07
N ASP A 153 -13.46 -37.14 9.16
CA ASP A 153 -13.70 -35.70 9.21
C ASP A 153 -12.46 -34.91 8.75
N LEU A 154 -11.26 -35.43 9.02
CA LEU A 154 -10.01 -34.78 8.62
C LEU A 154 -9.87 -34.68 7.10
N LEU A 155 -10.18 -35.74 6.35
CA LEU A 155 -9.90 -35.79 4.90
C LEU A 155 -10.69 -34.75 4.09
N PRO A 156 -12.03 -34.61 4.26
CA PRO A 156 -12.79 -33.54 3.63
C PRO A 156 -12.26 -32.16 3.99
N GLN A 157 -11.92 -31.95 5.27
CA GLN A 157 -11.40 -30.67 5.75
C GLN A 157 -10.03 -30.35 5.14
N LEU A 158 -9.16 -31.34 5.03
CA LEU A 158 -7.85 -31.21 4.39
C LEU A 158 -8.00 -30.79 2.93
N ILE A 159 -8.84 -31.50 2.17
CA ILE A 159 -9.06 -31.24 0.74
C ILE A 159 -9.65 -29.84 0.55
N PHE A 160 -10.74 -29.55 1.27
CA PHE A 160 -11.46 -28.28 1.13
C PHE A 160 -10.57 -27.09 1.49
N ARG A 161 -9.91 -27.13 2.66
CA ARG A 161 -9.11 -25.99 3.12
C ARG A 161 -7.86 -25.78 2.27
N SER A 162 -7.21 -26.87 1.83
CA SER A 162 -6.00 -26.78 1.00
C SER A 162 -6.28 -26.18 -0.38
N LEU A 163 -7.47 -26.43 -0.94
CA LEU A 163 -7.85 -25.93 -2.26
C LEU A 163 -8.52 -24.56 -2.23
N PHE A 164 -9.41 -24.31 -1.27
CA PHE A 164 -10.27 -23.13 -1.28
C PHE A 164 -9.87 -22.10 -0.24
N THR A 165 -9.74 -22.50 1.03
CA THR A 165 -9.40 -21.56 2.11
C THR A 165 -8.00 -20.96 1.94
N VAL A 166 -7.00 -21.78 1.60
CA VAL A 166 -5.65 -21.29 1.30
C VAL A 166 -5.65 -20.30 0.13
N CYS A 167 -6.35 -20.64 -0.96
CA CYS A 167 -6.48 -19.75 -2.12
C CYS A 167 -7.19 -18.43 -1.77
N MET A 168 -8.25 -18.49 -0.96
CA MET A 168 -8.96 -17.30 -0.46
C MET A 168 -8.00 -16.38 0.30
N HIS A 169 -7.20 -16.90 1.24
CA HIS A 169 -6.24 -16.07 1.97
C HIS A 169 -5.19 -15.44 1.07
N MET A 170 -4.68 -16.20 0.08
CA MET A 170 -3.75 -15.68 -0.92
C MET A 170 -4.38 -14.54 -1.73
N VAL A 171 -5.64 -14.68 -2.14
CA VAL A 171 -6.36 -13.66 -2.90
C VAL A 171 -6.60 -12.41 -2.04
N ALA A 172 -7.19 -12.55 -0.86
CA ALA A 172 -7.47 -11.42 0.04
C ALA A 172 -6.17 -10.68 0.40
N SER A 173 -5.13 -11.42 0.80
CA SER A 173 -3.83 -10.83 1.12
C SER A 173 -3.14 -10.24 -0.11
N GLY A 174 -3.26 -10.87 -1.29
CA GLY A 174 -2.70 -10.35 -2.54
C GLY A 174 -3.34 -9.03 -2.97
N VAL A 175 -4.67 -8.91 -2.83
CA VAL A 175 -5.42 -7.67 -3.07
C VAL A 175 -4.95 -6.58 -2.12
N PHE A 176 -4.88 -6.85 -0.80
CA PHE A 176 -4.32 -5.89 0.15
C PHE A 176 -2.88 -5.50 -0.22
N GLY A 177 -2.03 -6.47 -0.54
CA GLY A 177 -0.63 -6.23 -0.91
C GLY A 177 -0.46 -5.34 -2.14
N TYR A 178 -1.41 -5.40 -3.09
CA TYR A 178 -1.44 -4.49 -4.23
C TYR A 178 -1.63 -3.05 -3.76
N PHE A 179 -2.70 -2.80 -3.00
CA PHE A 179 -3.06 -1.47 -2.52
C PHE A 179 -2.01 -0.92 -1.55
N TYR A 180 -1.44 -1.76 -0.68
CA TYR A 180 -0.32 -1.40 0.17
C TYR A 180 0.90 -0.96 -0.66
N GLY A 181 1.24 -1.70 -1.72
CA GLY A 181 2.32 -1.31 -2.61
C GLY A 181 2.07 0.04 -3.29
N VAL A 182 0.86 0.27 -3.82
CA VAL A 182 0.47 1.58 -4.39
C VAL A 182 0.57 2.69 -3.34
N ALA A 183 0.09 2.44 -2.13
CA ALA A 183 0.16 3.38 -1.01
C ALA A 183 1.61 3.70 -0.61
N LYS A 184 2.48 2.69 -0.55
CA LYS A 184 3.89 2.87 -0.20
C LYS A 184 4.66 3.71 -1.22
N PHE A 185 4.30 3.62 -2.49
CA PHE A 185 4.90 4.40 -3.58
C PHE A 185 4.00 5.55 -4.04
N SER A 186 3.18 6.10 -3.14
CA SER A 186 2.17 7.13 -3.45
C SER A 186 2.75 8.47 -3.87
N HIS A 187 3.87 8.90 -3.31
CA HIS A 187 4.48 10.21 -3.58
C HIS A 187 4.69 10.47 -5.08
N PRO A 188 5.44 9.64 -5.81
CA PRO A 188 5.61 9.86 -7.25
C PRO A 188 4.28 9.76 -8.02
N ILE A 189 3.34 8.93 -7.58
CA ILE A 189 2.03 8.78 -8.26
C ILE A 189 1.16 10.03 -8.07
N MET A 190 1.17 10.62 -6.86
CA MET A 190 0.33 11.77 -6.52
C MET A 190 0.90 13.07 -7.06
N GLU A 191 2.22 13.25 -7.00
CA GLU A 191 2.89 14.40 -7.62
C GLU A 191 2.52 14.50 -9.10
N THR A 192 2.50 13.37 -9.82
CA THR A 192 2.09 13.38 -11.22
C THR A 192 0.60 13.67 -11.40
N ARG A 193 -0.31 13.08 -10.60
CA ARG A 193 -1.75 13.39 -10.71
C ARG A 193 -2.07 14.87 -10.44
N ILE A 194 -1.41 15.46 -9.44
CA ILE A 194 -1.58 16.89 -9.12
C ILE A 194 -1.05 17.73 -10.27
N PHE A 195 0.12 17.39 -10.80
CA PHE A 195 0.71 18.05 -11.96
C PHE A 195 -0.18 17.95 -13.21
N GLU A 196 -0.87 16.83 -13.40
CA GLU A 196 -1.84 16.60 -14.47
C GLU A 196 -3.21 17.27 -14.23
N GLY A 197 -3.39 17.99 -13.12
CA GLY A 197 -4.67 18.60 -12.74
C GLY A 197 -5.75 17.59 -12.34
N GLN A 198 -5.39 16.32 -12.14
CA GLN A 198 -6.27 15.21 -11.73
C GLN A 198 -6.32 15.04 -10.20
N GLY A 199 -6.03 16.10 -9.44
CA GLY A 199 -6.16 16.11 -7.99
C GLY A 199 -7.59 15.78 -7.57
N SER A 200 -7.77 14.75 -6.73
CA SER A 200 -9.11 14.36 -6.31
C SER A 200 -9.56 15.21 -5.12
N LYS A 201 -10.75 15.83 -5.22
CA LYS A 201 -11.34 16.61 -4.12
C LYS A 201 -11.43 15.81 -2.81
N GLY A 202 -11.67 14.50 -2.91
CA GLY A 202 -11.71 13.60 -1.75
C GLY A 202 -10.37 13.48 -1.03
N VAL A 203 -9.26 13.35 -1.77
CA VAL A 203 -7.91 13.34 -1.17
C VAL A 203 -7.58 14.68 -0.53
N TYR A 204 -7.96 15.80 -1.15
CA TYR A 204 -7.79 17.13 -0.57
C TYR A 204 -8.57 17.30 0.75
N ILE A 205 -9.84 16.89 0.79
CA ILE A 205 -10.63 16.96 2.03
C ILE A 205 -9.99 16.07 3.12
N PHE A 206 -9.58 14.87 2.74
CA PHE A 206 -8.98 13.92 3.68
C PHE A 206 -7.62 14.39 4.21
N SER A 207 -6.81 15.05 3.36
CA SER A 207 -5.54 15.65 3.78
C SER A 207 -5.75 16.78 4.78
N LYS A 208 -6.81 17.58 4.62
CA LYS A 208 -7.21 18.59 5.61
C LYS A 208 -7.66 17.99 6.93
N ILE A 209 -8.41 16.87 6.90
CA ILE A 209 -8.86 16.18 8.12
C ILE A 209 -7.67 15.57 8.88
N LEU A 210 -6.73 14.96 8.16
CA LEU A 210 -5.53 14.34 8.75
C LEU A 210 -4.44 15.34 9.13
N GLY A 211 -4.51 16.58 8.63
CA GLY A 211 -3.43 17.56 8.78
C GLY A 211 -2.13 17.15 8.08
N THR A 212 -2.22 16.36 7.00
CA THR A 212 -1.07 15.85 6.23
C THR A 212 -1.10 16.36 4.79
N ASP A 213 -0.04 16.11 4.02
CA ASP A 213 -0.06 16.40 2.58
C ASP A 213 -0.93 15.38 1.80
N GLU A 214 -1.28 15.75 0.57
CA GLU A 214 -2.16 14.95 -0.29
C GLU A 214 -1.59 13.58 -0.65
N ALA A 215 -0.26 13.42 -0.71
CA ALA A 215 0.37 12.14 -1.02
C ALA A 215 0.27 11.16 0.16
N HIS A 216 0.44 11.64 1.39
CA HIS A 216 0.19 10.86 2.60
C HIS A 216 -1.30 10.52 2.76
N ALA A 217 -2.19 11.49 2.56
CA ALA A 217 -3.63 11.26 2.62
C ALA A 217 -4.10 10.22 1.58
N PHE A 218 -3.56 10.27 0.37
CA PHE A 218 -3.81 9.26 -0.66
C PHE A 218 -3.24 7.89 -0.29
N ALA A 219 -2.05 7.83 0.31
CA ALA A 219 -1.47 6.58 0.77
C ALA A 219 -2.38 5.89 1.78
N GLU A 220 -2.84 6.61 2.80
CA GLU A 220 -3.73 6.08 3.84
C GLU A 220 -5.09 5.66 3.25
N LEU A 221 -5.70 6.49 2.41
CA LEU A 221 -6.97 6.13 1.75
C LEU A 221 -6.82 4.88 0.87
N THR A 222 -5.70 4.76 0.15
CA THR A 222 -5.40 3.60 -0.70
C THR A 222 -5.19 2.35 0.14
N MET A 223 -4.51 2.47 1.28
CA MET A 223 -4.31 1.37 2.22
C MET A 223 -5.64 0.89 2.82
N VAL A 224 -6.49 1.82 3.26
CA VAL A 224 -7.84 1.52 3.79
C VAL A 224 -8.70 0.81 2.74
N LYS A 225 -8.68 1.28 1.48
CA LYS A 225 -9.36 0.59 0.36
C LYS A 225 -8.89 -0.86 0.21
N GLY A 226 -7.58 -1.09 0.33
CA GLY A 226 -7.01 -2.43 0.28
C GLY A 226 -7.48 -3.34 1.40
N ILE A 227 -7.51 -2.84 2.64
CA ILE A 227 -7.99 -3.58 3.81
C ILE A 227 -9.48 -3.91 3.65
N ILE A 228 -10.31 -2.93 3.29
CA ILE A 228 -11.74 -3.15 3.06
C ILE A 228 -11.96 -4.19 1.97
N ALA A 229 -11.24 -4.11 0.84
CA ALA A 229 -11.37 -5.08 -0.24
C ALA A 229 -11.00 -6.51 0.22
N ALA A 230 -9.93 -6.66 1.00
CA ALA A 230 -9.53 -7.94 1.57
C ALA A 230 -10.59 -8.50 2.54
N ILE A 231 -11.10 -7.65 3.44
CA ILE A 231 -12.19 -8.00 4.37
C ILE A 231 -13.42 -8.46 3.61
N LEU A 232 -13.84 -7.76 2.56
CA LEU A 232 -15.03 -8.12 1.79
C LEU A 232 -14.89 -9.47 1.09
N VAL A 233 -13.73 -9.75 0.49
CA VAL A 233 -13.46 -11.06 -0.16
C VAL A 233 -13.46 -12.17 0.88
N HIS A 234 -12.77 -11.96 2.00
CA HIS A 234 -12.65 -12.97 3.06
C HIS A 234 -13.98 -13.21 3.78
N ALA A 235 -14.66 -12.14 4.21
CA ALA A 235 -15.96 -12.24 4.87
C ALA A 235 -16.99 -12.86 3.93
N GLY A 236 -17.03 -12.46 2.66
CA GLY A 236 -17.92 -13.07 1.67
C GLY A 236 -17.70 -14.58 1.54
N PHE A 237 -16.45 -15.04 1.52
CA PHE A 237 -16.13 -16.46 1.51
C PHE A 237 -16.60 -17.17 2.79
N ASN A 238 -16.25 -16.65 3.98
CA ASN A 238 -16.64 -17.26 5.26
C ASN A 238 -18.17 -17.30 5.43
N ILE A 239 -18.87 -16.23 5.06
CA ILE A 239 -20.34 -16.17 5.06
C ILE A 239 -20.93 -17.22 4.12
N SER A 240 -20.35 -17.37 2.93
CA SER A 240 -20.81 -18.42 1.99
C SER A 240 -20.64 -19.81 2.61
N MET A 241 -19.55 -20.06 3.33
CA MET A 241 -19.33 -21.36 3.99
C MET A 241 -20.26 -21.58 5.19
N GLU A 242 -20.52 -20.55 5.98
CA GLU A 242 -21.44 -20.59 7.12
C GLU A 242 -22.87 -20.98 6.70
N TYR A 243 -23.32 -20.51 5.53
CA TYR A 243 -24.63 -20.85 4.97
C TYR A 243 -24.61 -22.07 4.02
N GLU A 244 -23.55 -22.88 4.06
CA GLU A 244 -23.39 -24.08 3.22
C GLU A 244 -23.45 -23.80 1.70
N GLN A 245 -23.19 -22.55 1.30
CA GLN A 245 -23.18 -22.09 -0.08
C GLN A 245 -21.81 -22.28 -0.72
N PHE A 246 -21.48 -23.53 -1.03
CA PHE A 246 -20.19 -23.89 -1.63
C PHE A 246 -19.88 -23.13 -2.93
N PHE A 247 -20.80 -23.14 -3.91
CA PHE A 247 -20.55 -22.53 -5.22
C PHE A 247 -20.35 -21.00 -5.17
N PRO A 248 -21.16 -20.22 -4.43
CA PRO A 248 -20.87 -18.80 -4.19
C PRO A 248 -19.49 -18.56 -3.58
N GLY A 249 -19.09 -19.34 -2.58
CA GLY A 249 -17.75 -19.22 -1.98
C GLY A 249 -16.63 -19.43 -2.99
N VAL A 250 -16.71 -20.47 -3.82
CA VAL A 250 -15.75 -20.70 -4.91
C VAL A 250 -15.76 -19.56 -5.92
N GLY A 251 -16.95 -19.05 -6.27
CA GLY A 251 -17.11 -17.89 -7.16
C GLY A 251 -16.39 -16.65 -6.64
N ILE A 252 -16.48 -16.36 -5.34
CA ILE A 252 -15.79 -15.24 -4.69
C ILE A 252 -14.27 -15.38 -4.83
N VAL A 253 -13.72 -16.58 -4.61
CA VAL A 253 -12.27 -16.83 -4.76
C VAL A 253 -11.83 -16.63 -6.21
N ILE A 254 -12.59 -17.15 -7.19
CA ILE A 254 -12.28 -16.99 -8.62
C ILE A 254 -12.35 -15.52 -9.02
N VAL A 255 -13.43 -14.81 -8.68
CA VAL A 255 -13.60 -13.39 -8.99
C VAL A 255 -12.51 -12.56 -8.32
N GLY A 256 -12.19 -12.85 -7.05
CA GLY A 256 -11.10 -12.17 -6.34
C GLY A 256 -9.74 -12.43 -6.98
N PHE A 257 -9.47 -13.65 -7.46
CA PHE A 257 -8.25 -13.96 -8.20
C PHE A 257 -8.17 -13.21 -9.53
N LEU A 258 -9.25 -13.20 -10.31
CA LEU A 258 -9.34 -12.42 -11.56
C LEU A 258 -9.17 -10.93 -11.29
N PHE A 259 -9.75 -10.42 -10.20
CA PHE A 259 -9.57 -9.03 -9.78
C PHE A 259 -8.12 -8.74 -9.41
N LEU A 260 -7.44 -9.63 -8.68
CA LEU A 260 -6.01 -9.49 -8.39
C LEU A 260 -5.18 -9.49 -9.68
N LEU A 261 -5.46 -10.39 -10.64
CA LEU A 261 -4.79 -10.40 -11.94
C LEU A 261 -5.03 -9.09 -12.71
N TYR A 262 -6.27 -8.59 -12.72
CA TYR A 262 -6.63 -7.30 -13.31
C TYR A 262 -5.81 -6.16 -12.70
N LEU A 263 -5.71 -6.10 -11.37
CA LEU A 263 -4.89 -5.10 -10.66
C LEU A 263 -3.41 -5.24 -11.04
N LEU A 264 -2.87 -6.45 -11.05
CA LEU A 264 -1.48 -6.73 -11.44
C LEU A 264 -1.18 -6.31 -12.88
N ALA A 265 -2.12 -6.53 -13.81
CA ALA A 265 -1.99 -6.11 -15.21
C ALA A 265 -2.04 -4.58 -15.36
N HIS A 266 -2.88 -3.90 -14.59
CA HIS A 266 -2.98 -2.44 -14.60
C HIS A 266 -1.78 -1.73 -13.93
N LYS A 267 -0.91 -2.44 -13.19
CA LYS A 267 0.38 -1.92 -12.69
C LYS A 267 1.28 -1.43 -13.82
N ALA A 268 1.33 -2.17 -14.92
CA ALA A 268 2.27 -1.93 -16.01
C ALA A 268 1.86 -0.70 -16.83
N GLY A 269 0.55 -0.51 -17.04
CA GLY A 269 0.03 0.69 -17.71
C GLY A 269 0.14 1.93 -16.82
N ALA A 270 -0.32 1.87 -15.57
CA ALA A 270 -0.38 3.06 -14.74
C ALA A 270 1.00 3.60 -14.34
N ILE A 271 2.01 2.77 -14.05
CA ILE A 271 3.33 3.27 -13.61
C ILE A 271 4.20 3.70 -14.81
N ALA A 272 3.99 3.09 -15.99
CA ALA A 272 4.66 3.52 -17.21
C ALA A 272 4.05 4.80 -17.81
N PHE A 273 2.74 5.00 -17.64
CA PHE A 273 2.01 6.13 -18.23
C PHE A 273 1.64 7.24 -17.24
N SER A 274 1.60 7.00 -15.92
CA SER A 274 1.46 8.08 -14.93
C SER A 274 2.75 8.86 -14.69
N ALA A 275 3.76 8.73 -15.55
CA ALA A 275 4.84 9.70 -15.64
C ALA A 275 4.56 10.77 -16.71
N THR A 276 3.49 10.59 -17.50
CA THR A 276 3.23 11.32 -18.73
C THR A 276 1.74 11.35 -19.00
N GLY A 277 1.05 12.35 -18.46
CA GLY A 277 -0.41 12.54 -18.52
C GLY A 277 -1.05 12.73 -19.88
N GLN A 278 -0.85 11.78 -20.79
CA GLN A 278 -1.59 11.65 -22.03
C GLN A 278 -1.89 10.17 -22.30
N GLN A 279 -3.08 9.91 -22.87
CA GLN A 279 -3.32 8.63 -23.54
C GLN A 279 -2.24 8.43 -24.61
N ALA A 280 -1.61 7.27 -24.60
CA ALA A 280 -0.49 6.93 -25.45
C ALA A 280 -0.84 7.13 -26.94
N THR A 281 -0.25 8.17 -27.55
CA THR A 281 -0.13 8.30 -29.00
C THR A 281 1.09 7.55 -29.54
N MET A 282 1.91 6.95 -28.67
CA MET A 282 3.10 6.20 -29.06
C MET A 282 2.77 4.84 -29.66
N ALA A 283 3.54 4.47 -30.70
CA ALA A 283 3.55 3.12 -31.21
C ALA A 283 4.06 2.14 -30.13
N LYS A 284 3.47 0.94 -30.09
CA LYS A 284 3.74 -0.11 -29.08
C LYS A 284 5.24 -0.43 -28.91
N LYS A 285 6.03 -0.27 -29.96
CA LYS A 285 7.49 -0.49 -30.00
C LYS A 285 8.28 0.52 -29.16
N ASP A 286 7.79 1.76 -29.03
CA ASP A 286 8.50 2.82 -28.30
C ASP A 286 8.25 2.72 -26.79
N VAL A 287 7.08 2.20 -26.40
CA VAL A 287 6.72 1.88 -25.00
C VAL A 287 7.65 0.81 -24.43
N ASP A 288 7.91 -0.25 -25.20
CA ASP A 288 8.82 -1.33 -24.79
C ASP A 288 10.26 -0.81 -24.59
N THR A 289 10.69 0.13 -25.43
CA THR A 289 12.01 0.77 -25.36
C THR A 289 12.16 1.64 -24.11
N VAL A 290 11.13 2.41 -23.76
CA VAL A 290 11.12 3.25 -22.54
C VAL A 290 11.09 2.39 -21.27
N LEU A 291 10.35 1.27 -21.28
CA LEU A 291 10.35 0.31 -20.18
C LEU A 291 11.70 -0.40 -20.01
N GLU A 292 12.39 -0.69 -21.10
CA GLU A 292 13.75 -1.22 -21.09
C GLU A 292 14.75 -0.21 -20.52
N LEU A 293 14.62 1.07 -20.87
CA LEU A 293 15.42 2.18 -20.32
C LEU A 293 15.16 2.39 -18.82
N LEU A 294 13.90 2.31 -18.39
CA LEU A 294 13.54 2.34 -16.97
C LEU A 294 14.16 1.14 -16.23
N GLY A 295 14.16 -0.03 -16.86
CA GLY A 295 14.82 -1.24 -16.36
C GLY A 295 16.33 -1.05 -16.19
N MET A 296 17.02 -0.53 -17.20
CA MET A 296 18.47 -0.28 -17.17
C MET A 296 18.86 0.79 -16.14
N TRP A 297 18.05 1.85 -15.98
CA TRP A 297 18.28 2.88 -14.96
C TRP A 297 18.10 2.34 -13.55
N THR A 298 16.93 1.77 -13.25
CA THR A 298 16.55 1.44 -11.86
C THR A 298 17.22 0.16 -11.35
N ARG A 299 17.63 -0.75 -12.26
CA ARG A 299 18.14 -2.08 -11.91
C ARG A 299 19.64 -2.24 -12.09
N GLU A 300 20.28 -1.49 -12.99
CA GLU A 300 21.67 -1.72 -13.41
C GLU A 300 22.59 -0.51 -13.15
N GLY A 301 22.05 0.66 -12.78
CA GLY A 301 22.86 1.86 -12.47
C GLY A 301 23.61 2.41 -13.69
N ARG A 302 23.21 2.03 -14.90
CA ARG A 302 23.88 2.34 -16.17
C ARG A 302 23.41 3.68 -16.74
N HIS A 303 23.65 4.77 -15.98
CA HIS A 303 23.14 6.10 -16.32
C HIS A 303 23.63 6.62 -17.68
N LYS A 304 24.90 6.35 -18.05
CA LYS A 304 25.46 6.72 -19.36
C LYS A 304 24.73 6.12 -20.55
N ASP A 305 24.41 4.83 -20.47
CA ASP A 305 23.75 4.13 -21.56
C ASP A 305 22.31 4.62 -21.76
N VAL A 306 21.64 4.98 -20.65
CA VAL A 306 20.31 5.60 -20.68
C VAL A 306 20.37 6.97 -21.35
N ILE A 307 21.36 7.81 -21.02
CA ILE A 307 21.56 9.12 -21.63
C ILE A 307 21.82 9.01 -23.14
N ASP A 308 22.67 8.07 -23.55
CA ASP A 308 23.01 7.82 -24.96
C ASP A 308 21.80 7.34 -25.78
N ILE A 309 20.96 6.48 -25.20
CA ILE A 309 19.73 6.03 -25.85
C ILE A 309 18.71 7.16 -25.93
N CYS A 310 18.53 7.94 -24.85
CA CYS A 310 17.67 9.12 -24.88
C CYS A 310 18.12 10.14 -25.94
N GLN A 311 19.43 10.35 -26.09
CA GLN A 311 19.98 11.25 -27.10
C GLN A 311 19.69 10.76 -28.52
N ARG A 312 19.81 9.45 -28.78
CA ARG A 312 19.43 8.84 -30.06
C ARG A 312 17.93 8.94 -30.36
N LEU A 313 17.09 8.82 -29.34
CA LEU A 313 15.64 8.97 -29.49
C LEU A 313 15.25 10.43 -29.77
N LEU A 314 15.90 11.40 -29.13
CA LEU A 314 15.67 12.83 -29.39
C LEU A 314 16.21 13.29 -30.75
N LEU A 315 17.22 12.62 -31.31
CA LEU A 315 17.63 12.86 -32.70
C LEU A 315 16.54 12.47 -33.71
N ARG A 316 15.65 11.53 -33.35
CA ARG A 316 14.57 11.05 -34.20
C ARG A 316 13.25 11.79 -33.94
N ASP A 317 13.00 12.16 -32.68
CA ASP A 317 11.81 12.88 -32.24
C ASP A 317 12.22 13.99 -31.23
N PRO A 318 12.64 15.17 -31.74
CA PRO A 318 13.23 16.23 -30.91
C PRO A 318 12.27 16.81 -29.88
N ASP A 319 10.98 16.80 -30.17
CA ASP A 319 9.94 17.41 -29.32
C ASP A 319 9.39 16.44 -28.26
N ASN A 320 10.00 15.26 -28.13
CA ASN A 320 9.59 14.24 -27.19
C ASN A 320 9.96 14.61 -25.74
N LYS A 321 9.07 15.38 -25.10
CA LYS A 321 9.22 15.89 -23.72
C LYS A 321 9.50 14.79 -22.70
N VAL A 322 9.05 13.56 -22.96
CA VAL A 322 9.27 12.41 -22.08
C VAL A 322 10.74 12.02 -22.08
N VAL A 323 11.32 11.86 -23.26
CA VAL A 323 12.73 11.50 -23.43
C VAL A 323 13.63 12.64 -22.96
N GLN A 324 13.24 13.91 -23.18
CA GLN A 324 13.96 15.08 -22.64
C GLN A 324 14.00 15.08 -21.11
N LEU A 325 12.86 14.87 -20.45
CA LEU A 325 12.78 14.83 -18.97
C LEU A 325 13.56 13.64 -18.41
N PHE A 326 13.46 12.49 -19.07
CA PHE A 326 14.17 11.28 -18.67
C PHE A 326 15.69 11.44 -18.80
N GLN A 327 16.15 12.05 -19.89
CA GLN A 327 17.55 12.39 -20.12
C GLN A 327 18.06 13.35 -19.04
N ALA A 328 17.33 14.45 -18.78
CA ALA A 328 17.71 15.43 -17.77
C ALA A 328 17.89 14.79 -16.39
N LYS A 329 16.95 13.92 -15.99
CA LYS A 329 16.99 13.24 -14.69
C LYS A 329 18.08 12.16 -14.60
N ALA A 330 18.40 11.50 -15.71
CA ALA A 330 19.53 10.58 -15.79
C ALA A 330 20.88 11.32 -15.71
N MET A 331 21.01 12.48 -16.36
CA MET A 331 22.20 13.34 -16.31
C MET A 331 22.47 13.91 -14.92
N ASP A 332 21.43 14.33 -14.18
CA ASP A 332 21.59 14.82 -12.81
C ASP A 332 22.05 13.70 -11.87
N SER A 333 21.52 12.49 -12.05
CA SER A 333 21.92 11.30 -11.27
C SER A 333 23.38 10.90 -11.57
N GLU A 334 23.82 10.99 -12.84
CA GLU A 334 25.20 10.73 -13.23
C GLU A 334 26.17 11.78 -12.66
N LYS A 335 25.81 13.07 -12.72
CA LYS A 335 26.61 14.15 -12.14
C LYS A 335 26.79 13.98 -10.64
N LEU A 336 25.74 13.61 -9.91
CA LEU A 336 25.81 13.31 -8.48
C LEU A 336 26.72 12.12 -8.18
N ALA A 337 26.63 11.03 -8.96
CA ALA A 337 27.50 9.87 -8.81
C ALA A 337 28.97 10.19 -9.17
N GLY A 338 29.20 11.06 -10.15
CA GLY A 338 30.52 11.56 -10.54
C GLY A 338 31.15 12.49 -9.49
N LEU A 339 30.33 13.35 -8.87
CA LEU A 339 30.73 14.18 -7.74
C LEU A 339 31.08 13.32 -6.53
N GLU A 340 30.27 12.32 -6.18
CA GLU A 340 30.54 11.40 -5.07
C GLU A 340 31.85 10.61 -5.28
N LYS A 341 32.11 10.14 -6.51
CA LYS A 341 33.38 9.48 -6.86
C LYS A 341 34.58 10.42 -6.83
N SER A 342 34.42 11.65 -7.32
CA SER A 342 35.47 12.66 -7.28
C SER A 342 35.77 13.09 -5.84
N PHE A 343 34.74 13.22 -5.00
CA PHE A 343 34.86 13.50 -3.58
C PHE A 343 35.57 12.36 -2.85
N THR A 344 35.13 11.11 -3.06
CA THR A 344 35.76 9.92 -2.44
C THR A 344 37.22 9.77 -2.88
N ALA A 345 37.54 10.09 -4.13
CA ALA A 345 38.90 10.11 -4.63
C ALA A 345 39.76 11.21 -3.97
N ILE A 346 39.20 12.40 -3.72
CA ILE A 346 39.87 13.48 -2.98
C ILE A 346 40.18 13.04 -1.54
N PHE A 347 39.22 12.41 -0.84
CA PHE A 347 39.40 11.93 0.53
C PHE A 347 40.26 10.66 0.67
N GLN A 348 40.48 9.90 -0.42
CA GLN A 348 41.44 8.81 -0.45
C GLN A 348 42.84 9.27 -0.86
N SER A 349 42.97 10.46 -1.47
CA SER A 349 44.25 11.02 -1.91
C SER A 349 45.01 11.80 -0.82
N GLU A 350 44.34 12.20 0.26
CA GLU A 350 44.98 12.80 1.43
C GLU A 350 44.95 11.81 2.59
N GLY A 351 46.11 11.18 2.83
CA GLY A 351 46.28 10.15 3.84
C GLY A 351 45.97 10.60 5.27
N GLN A 352 45.31 9.70 6.01
CA GLN A 352 45.31 9.55 7.46
C GLN A 352 45.39 10.84 8.31
N LYS A 353 44.26 11.23 8.92
CA LYS A 353 44.15 11.46 10.38
C LYS A 353 42.70 11.74 10.81
N GLU A 354 42.45 11.43 12.07
CA GLU A 354 41.17 11.32 12.79
C GLU A 354 40.12 12.40 12.46
N GLU A 355 38.85 11.96 12.35
CA GLU A 355 37.68 12.81 12.15
C GLU A 355 37.45 13.76 13.34
N ASP A 356 37.78 15.05 13.18
CA ASP A 356 37.33 16.10 14.10
C ASP A 356 35.84 16.42 13.85
N PRO A 357 34.95 16.22 14.84
CA PRO A 357 33.52 16.51 14.71
C PRO A 357 33.19 17.99 14.43
N SER A 358 34.13 18.92 14.64
CA SER A 358 33.96 20.33 14.29
C SER A 358 33.90 20.56 12.76
N LEU A 359 34.69 19.80 12.00
CA LEU A 359 34.77 19.87 10.54
C LEU A 359 33.48 19.36 9.88
N ARG A 360 32.85 18.33 10.44
CA ARG A 360 31.60 17.77 9.91
C ARG A 360 30.42 18.76 9.99
N ASN A 361 30.42 19.64 10.99
CA ASN A 361 29.42 20.69 11.13
C ASN A 361 29.68 21.88 10.19
N LEU A 362 30.96 22.24 9.98
CA LEU A 362 31.37 23.21 8.96
C LEU A 362 31.02 22.76 7.53
N VAL A 363 31.15 21.45 7.24
CA VAL A 363 30.78 20.85 5.96
C VAL A 363 29.27 20.93 5.72
N LYS A 364 28.44 20.61 6.72
CA LYS A 364 26.97 20.75 6.59
C LYS A 364 26.56 22.20 6.34
N GLN A 365 27.24 23.15 6.99
CA GLN A 365 26.95 24.57 6.83
C GLN A 365 27.36 25.09 5.45
N LYS A 366 28.50 24.62 4.90
CA LYS A 366 28.98 25.03 3.57
C LYS A 366 28.13 24.45 2.43
N VAL A 367 27.70 23.19 2.55
CA VAL A 367 26.76 22.56 1.60
C VAL A 367 25.41 23.28 1.59
N LEU A 368 24.91 23.66 2.77
CA LEU A 368 23.68 24.44 2.86
C LEU A 368 23.81 25.82 2.19
N ILE A 369 24.98 26.47 2.29
CA ILE A 369 25.26 27.76 1.64
C ILE A 369 25.33 27.62 0.11
N GLU A 370 25.93 26.56 -0.42
CA GLU A 370 25.94 26.30 -1.87
C GLU A 370 24.55 25.98 -2.42
N MET A 371 23.77 25.17 -1.72
CA MET A 371 22.37 24.90 -2.09
C MET A 371 21.51 26.17 -2.07
N LEU A 372 21.76 27.09 -1.14
CA LEU A 372 21.07 28.38 -1.08
C LEU A 372 21.51 29.34 -2.20
N LYS A 373 22.80 29.32 -2.59
CA LYS A 373 23.31 30.07 -3.74
C LYS A 373 22.72 29.57 -5.06
N GLU A 374 22.56 28.26 -5.22
CA GLU A 374 21.95 27.66 -6.40
C GLU A 374 20.47 28.01 -6.51
N LYS A 375 19.77 28.08 -5.37
CA LYS A 375 18.38 28.57 -5.30
C LYS A 375 18.25 30.06 -5.68
N GLN A 376 19.25 30.88 -5.36
CA GLN A 376 19.33 32.30 -5.73
C GLN A 376 19.80 32.53 -7.18
N ALA A 377 20.45 31.55 -7.82
CA ALA A 377 20.96 31.65 -9.19
C ALA A 377 19.92 31.28 -10.27
N THR A 378 18.67 30.95 -9.89
CA THR A 378 17.56 30.81 -10.84
C THR A 378 17.11 32.21 -11.28
N PRO A 379 17.23 32.61 -12.56
CA PRO A 379 16.78 33.92 -12.99
C PRO A 379 15.25 33.97 -12.96
N SER A 380 14.71 34.99 -12.31
CA SER A 380 13.34 35.46 -12.49
C SER A 380 13.11 35.80 -13.96
N SER A 381 12.52 34.88 -14.72
CA SER A 381 11.97 35.20 -16.04
C SER A 381 10.53 35.67 -15.89
N GLN A 382 10.37 37.00 -15.80
CA GLN A 382 9.48 37.81 -16.64
C GLN A 382 9.23 39.14 -15.93
N ALA A 383 10.02 40.15 -16.32
CA ALA A 383 9.63 41.54 -16.20
C ALA A 383 8.39 41.75 -17.09
N VAL A 384 7.21 41.83 -16.46
CA VAL A 384 6.00 42.30 -17.12
C VAL A 384 6.16 43.81 -17.31
N GLN A 385 6.16 44.24 -18.57
CA GLN A 385 6.08 45.64 -18.96
C GLN A 385 4.80 46.28 -18.37
N PRO A 386 4.83 47.52 -17.85
CA PRO A 386 3.62 48.20 -17.42
C PRO A 386 2.75 48.53 -18.64
N LEU A 387 1.48 48.10 -18.59
CA LEU A 387 0.44 48.38 -19.59
C LEU A 387 0.22 49.89 -19.80
N PRO A 388 -0.14 50.34 -21.02
CA PRO A 388 -0.54 51.72 -21.26
C PRO A 388 -1.90 52.02 -20.60
N VAL A 389 -1.99 53.19 -19.97
CA VAL A 389 -3.20 53.77 -19.38
C VAL A 389 -4.27 54.04 -20.44
N PRO A 390 -5.50 53.52 -20.31
CA PRO A 390 -6.65 54.06 -21.04
C PRO A 390 -7.27 55.19 -20.23
N GLN A 391 -7.15 56.42 -20.72
CA GLN A 391 -8.08 57.50 -20.34
C GLN A 391 -9.43 57.22 -20.98
N THR A 392 -10.49 57.14 -20.17
CA THR A 392 -11.82 57.77 -20.38
C THR A 392 -12.83 57.18 -19.39
N GLY A 393 -13.30 58.00 -18.44
CA GLY A 393 -14.58 57.76 -17.78
C GLY A 393 -15.75 58.02 -18.74
N PRO A 394 -17.00 57.66 -18.36
CA PRO A 394 -17.76 58.68 -17.63
C PRO A 394 -18.68 58.16 -16.50
N LYS A 395 -18.69 58.98 -15.43
CA LYS A 395 -19.83 59.47 -14.63
C LYS A 395 -20.83 58.46 -14.04
N ILE A 396 -20.68 58.20 -12.74
CA ILE A 396 -21.74 57.73 -11.84
C ILE A 396 -22.42 58.97 -11.20
N PRO A 397 -23.75 59.13 -11.26
CA PRO A 397 -24.47 60.17 -10.54
C PRO A 397 -24.54 59.90 -9.04
N LYS A 398 -24.67 60.98 -8.26
CA LYS A 398 -24.48 61.05 -6.82
C LYS A 398 -25.81 61.46 -6.14
N ILE A 399 -25.97 61.03 -4.87
CA ILE A 399 -26.75 61.66 -3.75
C ILE A 399 -28.26 61.30 -3.67
N PRO A 400 -28.97 61.37 -2.52
CA PRO A 400 -28.63 61.46 -1.05
C PRO A 400 -29.22 60.25 -0.26
N GLY A 401 -29.01 59.97 1.04
CA GLY A 401 -28.64 60.74 2.21
C GLY A 401 -29.79 60.78 3.26
N VAL A 402 -29.54 60.18 4.44
CA VAL A 402 -30.09 60.48 5.79
C VAL A 402 -31.40 59.81 6.26
N GLY A 403 -31.34 59.18 7.46
CA GLY A 403 -32.44 59.19 8.44
C GLY A 403 -32.60 57.94 9.32
N SER A 404 -32.04 57.94 10.53
CA SER A 404 -32.47 57.08 11.66
C SER A 404 -33.43 57.89 12.59
N PRO A 405 -33.87 57.36 13.75
CA PRO A 405 -35.04 56.51 14.02
C PRO A 405 -36.12 57.23 14.87
N GLN A 406 -37.33 56.68 15.05
CA GLN A 406 -38.12 56.84 16.30
C GLN A 406 -39.47 56.07 16.34
N ASN A 407 -39.73 55.49 17.53
CA ASN A 407 -40.99 55.30 18.28
C ASN A 407 -42.04 54.24 17.85
N GLY A 408 -42.32 53.29 18.77
CA GLY A 408 -43.56 52.47 18.82
C GLY A 408 -44.73 53.24 19.45
N PRO A 409 -45.74 52.63 20.13
CA PRO A 409 -46.14 51.21 20.23
C PRO A 409 -47.63 50.98 19.88
N SER A 410 -48.08 49.72 19.77
CA SER A 410 -49.45 49.30 20.18
C SER A 410 -49.66 47.78 20.03
N SER A 411 -50.16 47.17 21.11
CA SER A 411 -50.61 45.78 21.22
C SER A 411 -52.15 45.69 21.00
N PRO A 412 -52.83 44.56 21.28
CA PRO A 412 -53.34 43.52 20.36
C PRO A 412 -54.92 43.56 20.31
N PRO A 413 -55.74 42.56 19.87
CA PRO A 413 -55.78 41.14 20.33
C PRO A 413 -56.23 40.10 19.27
N GLY A 414 -56.28 38.81 19.65
CA GLY A 414 -57.42 37.95 19.29
C GLY A 414 -57.15 36.66 18.48
N ASN A 415 -57.13 35.55 19.23
CA ASN A 415 -57.38 34.14 18.88
C ASN A 415 -58.61 33.90 17.95
N PRO A 416 -58.80 32.71 17.32
CA PRO A 416 -58.79 31.35 17.93
C PRO A 416 -57.74 30.37 17.43
#